data_AF-A0A1I6QAF8-F1
#
_entry.id   AF-A0A1I6QAF8-F1
#
_cell.length_a   1.000
_cell.length_b   1.000
_cell.length_c   1.000
_cell.angle_alpha   90.00
_cell.angle_beta   90.00
_cell.angle_gamma   90.00
#
_symmetry.space_group_name_H-M   'P 1'
#
loop_
_entity.id
_entity.type
_entity.pdbx_description
1 polymer ?
#
loop_
_entity_poly.entity_id
_entity_poly.type
_entity_poly.pdbx_seq_one_letter_code
_entity_poly.pdbx_strand_id
1 'polypeptide(L)'
;MKNRLFTFVALGVILSGTLIYGNFNIGNSTTVLAKSQDIQDMTVQVQHETVYINDLSDLNGELQIKADEIEWYEGEEANTVFVEQEPNAGIDYAPDGYYIVNEQETNETLKIADDATVTVQIYDRTGDIKDIDIQWDEEISLDKFAELYGDTTNMDMSVFPYHLTIENGEVTQIVQQYIP
;
A
#
# COMPACT_ATOMS: atom_id res chain seq x y z
N MET A 1 -32.60 26.84 2.03
CA MET A 1 -32.47 27.76 0.88
C MET A 1 -30.99 28.02 0.61
N LYS A 2 -30.61 27.87 -0.67
CA LYS A 2 -29.45 28.47 -1.35
C LYS A 2 -28.06 27.85 -1.15
N ASN A 3 -27.77 26.95 -2.10
CA ASN A 3 -26.55 26.85 -2.89
C ASN A 3 -25.70 28.14 -2.87
N ARG A 4 -24.39 27.99 -2.65
CA ARG A 4 -23.41 29.04 -2.95
C ARG A 4 -22.74 28.70 -4.28
N LEU A 5 -22.76 29.70 -5.15
CA LEU A 5 -22.34 29.67 -6.54
C LEU A 5 -21.27 30.76 -6.73
N PHE A 6 -20.41 30.50 -7.70
CA PHE A 6 -19.54 31.42 -8.46
C PHE A 6 -18.11 31.68 -7.99
N THR A 7 -17.19 30.92 -8.61
CA THR A 7 -16.37 31.36 -9.75
C THR A 7 -15.86 32.81 -9.73
N PHE A 8 -14.55 32.96 -9.57
CA PHE A 8 -13.80 34.12 -10.03
C PHE A 8 -13.21 33.82 -11.40
N VAL A 9 -13.59 34.60 -12.42
CA VAL A 9 -12.81 34.74 -13.67
C VAL A 9 -12.40 36.20 -13.76
N ALA A 10 -11.09 36.45 -13.64
CA ALA A 10 -10.49 37.76 -13.83
C ALA A 10 -10.29 38.02 -15.32
N LEU A 11 -10.71 39.21 -15.74
CA LEU A 11 -10.60 39.75 -17.09
C LEU A 11 -9.28 40.52 -17.24
N GLY A 12 -8.52 40.17 -18.29
CA GLY A 12 -7.82 41.10 -19.20
C GLY A 12 -6.57 41.85 -18.71
N VAL A 13 -5.51 41.83 -19.53
CA VAL A 13 -5.06 42.98 -20.36
C VAL A 13 -3.79 42.57 -21.13
N ILE A 14 -3.80 42.91 -22.42
CA ILE A 14 -2.75 42.75 -23.43
C ILE A 14 -1.65 43.80 -23.21
N LEU A 15 -0.38 43.43 -23.36
CA LEU A 15 0.64 44.38 -23.84
C LEU A 15 1.74 43.72 -24.67
N SER A 16 2.15 44.47 -25.68
CA SER A 16 2.89 44.15 -26.90
C SER A 16 4.42 44.29 -26.80
N GLY A 17 5.14 43.65 -27.72
CA GLY A 17 6.48 44.03 -28.20
C GLY A 17 7.44 42.83 -28.22
N THR A 18 8.29 42.57 -29.22
CA THR A 18 8.73 43.27 -30.42
C THR A 18 9.41 42.22 -31.31
N LEU A 19 9.27 42.31 -32.63
CA LEU A 19 9.98 41.47 -33.62
C LEU A 19 11.49 41.66 -33.55
N ILE A 20 12.24 40.55 -33.46
CA ILE A 20 13.65 40.50 -33.86
C ILE A 20 13.74 39.64 -35.12
N TYR A 21 14.09 40.30 -36.23
CA TYR A 21 14.55 39.65 -37.45
C TYR A 21 16.00 39.21 -37.25
N GLY A 22 16.25 37.90 -37.32
CA GLY A 22 17.57 37.32 -37.48
C GLY A 22 17.52 36.28 -38.60
N ASN A 23 18.11 36.60 -39.75
CA ASN A 23 18.31 35.66 -40.84
C ASN A 23 19.37 34.63 -40.43
N PHE A 24 19.01 33.35 -40.35
CA PHE A 24 19.99 32.25 -40.35
C PHE A 24 19.65 31.27 -41.47
N ASN A 25 20.64 31.03 -42.32
CA ASN A 25 20.56 30.25 -43.55
C ASN A 25 20.75 28.74 -43.30
N ILE A 26 19.90 27.97 -43.98
CA ILE A 26 20.13 26.69 -44.68
C ILE A 26 20.74 25.52 -43.88
N GLY A 27 19.93 24.48 -43.72
CA GLY A 27 20.39 23.12 -43.46
C GLY A 27 19.20 22.16 -43.44
N ASN A 28 19.06 21.36 -44.49
CA ASN A 28 18.00 20.38 -44.73
C ASN A 28 17.47 19.68 -43.47
N SER A 29 16.15 19.67 -43.30
CA SER A 29 15.42 18.52 -42.74
C SER A 29 13.94 18.65 -43.08
N THR A 30 13.47 17.70 -43.88
CA THR A 30 12.06 17.38 -44.13
C THR A 30 11.23 17.49 -42.85
N THR A 31 10.23 18.37 -42.88
CA THR A 31 9.12 18.41 -41.94
C THR A 31 8.30 17.14 -42.09
N VAL A 32 8.53 16.16 -41.21
CA VAL A 32 7.52 15.15 -40.91
C VAL A 32 6.67 15.72 -39.78
N LEU A 33 5.44 16.12 -40.09
CA LEU A 33 4.44 16.49 -39.11
C LEU A 33 4.06 15.24 -38.30
N ALA A 34 4.82 14.95 -37.24
CA ALA A 34 4.37 14.02 -36.22
C ALA A 34 3.40 14.77 -35.30
N LYS A 35 2.12 14.43 -35.47
CA LYS A 35 1.04 14.76 -34.54
C LYS A 35 1.47 14.34 -33.14
N SER A 36 1.75 15.29 -32.26
CA SER A 36 1.99 15.01 -30.85
C SER A 36 0.72 14.39 -30.28
N GLN A 37 0.72 13.07 -30.13
CA GLN A 37 -0.24 12.41 -29.27
C GLN A 37 0.09 12.84 -27.86
N ASP A 38 -0.94 13.39 -27.21
CA ASP A 38 -1.01 13.70 -25.79
C ASP A 38 -0.69 12.40 -25.03
N ILE A 39 0.56 12.24 -24.59
CA ILE A 39 0.92 11.16 -23.66
C ILE A 39 0.37 11.63 -22.32
N GLN A 40 -0.79 11.09 -21.95
CA GLN A 40 -1.25 11.23 -20.57
C GLN A 40 -0.20 10.58 -19.68
N ASP A 41 0.28 11.36 -18.72
CA ASP A 41 1.21 10.94 -17.68
C ASP A 41 0.57 9.80 -16.88
N MET A 42 0.92 8.55 -17.20
CA MET A 42 0.51 7.38 -16.44
C MET A 42 1.41 7.28 -15.20
N THR A 43 1.16 8.15 -14.23
CA THR A 43 1.78 8.00 -12.91
C THR A 43 1.22 6.73 -12.26
N VAL A 44 2.07 5.72 -12.04
CA VAL A 44 1.71 4.53 -11.26
C VAL A 44 1.27 4.98 -9.87
N GLN A 45 0.08 4.56 -9.44
CA GLN A 45 -0.40 4.81 -8.08
C GLN A 45 0.18 3.72 -7.18
N VAL A 46 0.99 4.12 -6.20
CA VAL A 46 1.58 3.22 -5.20
C VAL A 46 1.02 3.59 -3.84
N GLN A 47 0.51 2.61 -3.13
CA GLN A 47 -0.04 2.73 -1.77
C GLN A 47 0.65 1.73 -0.85
N HIS A 48 0.85 2.13 0.40
CA HIS A 48 1.38 1.26 1.45
C HIS A 48 0.36 1.21 2.57
N GLU A 49 -0.05 0.01 2.94
CA GLU A 49 -1.08 -0.22 3.95
C GLU A 49 -0.58 -1.24 4.96
N THR A 50 -1.03 -1.09 6.20
CA THR A 50 -0.83 -2.12 7.23
C THR A 50 -2.18 -2.74 7.51
N VAL A 51 -2.26 -4.07 7.46
CA VAL A 51 -3.54 -4.77 7.48
C VAL A 51 -3.46 -6.03 8.33
N TYR A 52 -4.61 -6.48 8.81
CA TYR A 52 -4.85 -7.91 8.99
C TYR A 52 -5.41 -8.50 7.70
N ILE A 53 -4.93 -9.67 7.29
CA ILE A 53 -5.52 -10.40 6.18
C ILE A 53 -6.46 -11.46 6.78
N ASN A 54 -7.75 -11.20 6.67
CA ASN A 54 -8.83 -11.99 7.27
C ASN A 54 -9.23 -13.21 6.43
N ASP A 55 -8.95 -13.19 5.13
CA ASP A 55 -9.22 -14.31 4.23
C ASP A 55 -8.28 -14.26 3.03
N LEU A 56 -7.94 -15.43 2.49
CA LEU A 56 -7.21 -15.60 1.24
C LEU A 56 -7.95 -16.61 0.38
N SER A 57 -8.36 -16.20 -0.82
CA SER A 57 -9.19 -17.01 -1.70
C SER A 57 -8.66 -17.02 -3.14
N ASP A 58 -8.90 -18.12 -3.84
CA ASP A 58 -8.68 -18.24 -5.28
C ASP A 58 -10.03 -18.11 -5.99
N LEU A 59 -10.15 -17.11 -6.87
CA LEU A 59 -11.33 -16.92 -7.72
C LEU A 59 -10.93 -17.05 -9.21
N ASN A 60 -11.02 -18.27 -9.73
CA ASN A 60 -10.72 -18.63 -11.13
C ASN A 60 -9.23 -18.50 -11.51
N GLY A 61 -8.33 -18.82 -10.58
CA GLY A 61 -6.88 -18.70 -10.75
C GLY A 61 -6.33 -17.32 -10.41
N GLU A 62 -7.17 -16.41 -9.90
CA GLU A 62 -6.76 -15.09 -9.40
C GLU A 62 -6.84 -15.11 -7.86
N LEU A 63 -5.68 -14.96 -7.20
CA LEU A 63 -5.62 -14.86 -5.75
C LEU A 63 -6.13 -13.50 -5.28
N GLN A 64 -6.94 -13.51 -4.23
CA GLN A 64 -7.52 -12.33 -3.60
C GLN A 64 -7.42 -12.44 -2.09
N ILE A 65 -7.11 -11.31 -1.45
CA ILE A 65 -7.15 -11.18 0.00
C ILE A 65 -8.33 -10.33 0.42
N LYS A 66 -8.88 -10.65 1.60
CA LYS A 66 -9.78 -9.78 2.33
C LYS A 66 -8.96 -9.10 3.42
N ALA A 67 -8.56 -7.86 3.16
CA ALA A 67 -7.69 -7.08 4.03
C ALA A 67 -8.51 -6.12 4.90
N ASP A 68 -8.15 -6.03 6.17
CA ASP A 68 -8.70 -5.09 7.14
C ASP A 68 -7.60 -4.14 7.58
N GLU A 69 -7.69 -2.87 7.15
CA GLU A 69 -6.69 -1.85 7.44
C GLU A 69 -6.60 -1.60 8.95
N ILE A 70 -5.37 -1.49 9.44
CA ILE A 70 -5.07 -1.14 10.82
C ILE A 70 -4.10 0.03 10.88
N GLU A 71 -4.28 0.86 11.90
CA GLU A 71 -3.32 1.91 12.22
C GLU A 71 -2.22 1.28 13.09
N TRP A 72 -0.97 1.35 12.62
CA TRP A 72 0.20 0.91 13.35
C TRP A 72 1.05 2.10 13.72
N TYR A 73 1.19 2.35 15.02
CA TYR A 73 2.03 3.40 15.57
C TYR A 73 3.28 2.82 16.21
N GLU A 74 4.41 3.51 16.08
CA GLU A 74 5.69 3.10 16.67
C GLU A 74 6.33 4.20 17.51
N GLY A 75 7.13 3.80 18.50
CA GLY A 75 7.94 4.71 19.30
C GLY A 75 7.13 5.79 20.04
N GLU A 76 7.49 7.06 19.86
CA GLU A 76 6.84 8.17 20.56
C GLU A 76 5.39 8.39 20.11
N GLU A 77 5.08 8.07 18.85
CA GLU A 77 3.72 8.14 18.32
C GLU A 77 2.85 7.08 19.00
N ALA A 78 3.36 5.84 19.15
CA ALA A 78 2.69 4.79 19.89
C ALA A 78 2.38 5.18 21.33
N ASN A 79 3.32 5.85 22.02
CA ASN A 79 3.09 6.34 23.39
C ASN A 79 1.96 7.38 23.44
N THR A 80 1.92 8.28 22.45
CA THR A 80 0.90 9.32 22.37
C THR A 80 -0.48 8.69 22.20
N VAL A 81 -0.64 7.82 21.20
CA VAL A 81 -1.91 7.15 20.92
C VAL A 81 -2.32 6.24 22.08
N PHE A 82 -1.38 5.50 22.68
CA PHE A 82 -1.64 4.68 23.85
C PHE A 82 -2.22 5.49 25.01
N VAL A 83 -1.66 6.65 25.33
CA VAL A 83 -2.17 7.50 26.42
C VAL A 83 -3.57 8.05 26.13
N GLU A 84 -3.85 8.35 24.86
CA GLU A 84 -5.16 8.83 24.41
C GLU A 84 -6.22 7.73 24.51
N GLN A 85 -5.88 6.51 24.08
CA GLN A 85 -6.79 5.37 24.03
C GLN A 85 -6.96 4.69 25.41
N GLU A 86 -5.90 4.66 26.22
CA GLU A 86 -5.84 3.96 27.50
C GLU A 86 -5.50 4.89 28.69
N PRO A 87 -6.29 5.96 28.94
CA PRO A 87 -5.95 7.00 29.93
C PRO A 87 -5.89 6.51 31.38
N ASN A 88 -6.38 5.29 31.65
CA ASN A 88 -6.41 4.68 32.99
C ASN A 88 -5.42 3.51 33.14
N ALA A 89 -4.53 3.27 32.17
CA ALA A 89 -3.56 2.17 32.23
C ALA A 89 -2.52 2.33 33.36
N GLY A 90 -2.34 3.54 33.89
CA GLY A 90 -1.37 3.81 34.96
C GLY A 90 0.09 3.87 34.48
N ILE A 91 0.29 3.82 33.16
CA ILE A 91 1.56 4.03 32.45
C ILE A 91 1.30 5.02 31.31
N ASP A 92 2.36 5.70 30.86
CA ASP A 92 2.31 6.77 29.86
C ASP A 92 3.09 6.42 28.58
N TYR A 93 3.32 5.12 28.35
CA TYR A 93 4.03 4.61 27.19
C TYR A 93 3.44 3.27 26.73
N ALA A 94 3.54 2.99 25.43
CA ALA A 94 3.19 1.71 24.84
C ALA A 94 4.21 0.65 25.29
N PRO A 95 3.82 -0.42 26.01
CA PRO A 95 4.76 -1.37 26.61
C PRO A 95 5.72 -2.02 25.63
N ASP A 96 5.22 -2.33 24.43
CA ASP A 96 5.96 -3.09 23.41
C ASP A 96 6.63 -2.19 22.37
N GLY A 97 6.58 -0.86 22.58
CA GLY A 97 7.16 0.13 21.67
C GLY A 97 6.36 0.37 20.38
N TYR A 98 5.23 -0.29 20.22
CA TYR A 98 4.24 -0.06 19.17
C TYR A 98 2.82 -0.08 19.76
N TYR A 99 1.85 0.46 19.01
CA TYR A 99 0.43 0.40 19.37
C TYR A 99 -0.40 0.26 18.10
N ILE A 100 -1.28 -0.75 18.07
CA ILE A 100 -2.16 -1.03 16.93
C ILE A 100 -3.58 -0.61 17.28
N VAL A 101 -4.19 0.16 16.40
CA VAL A 101 -5.60 0.56 16.50
C VAL A 101 -6.36 -0.03 15.33
N ASN A 102 -7.48 -0.68 15.66
CA ASN A 102 -8.47 -1.14 14.68
C ASN A 102 -9.87 -0.82 15.25
N GLU A 103 -10.30 0.44 15.09
CA GLU A 103 -11.61 0.89 15.54
C GLU A 103 -12.73 0.55 14.56
N GLN A 104 -12.39 0.34 13.27
CA GLN A 104 -13.35 0.06 12.21
C GLN A 104 -12.86 -1.11 11.38
N GLU A 105 -13.62 -2.21 11.42
CA GLU A 105 -13.36 -3.34 10.55
C GLU A 105 -13.80 -3.00 9.11
N THR A 106 -12.85 -2.59 8.28
CA THR A 106 -13.04 -2.25 6.87
C THR A 106 -12.38 -3.32 6.01
N ASN A 107 -13.16 -4.37 5.75
CA ASN A 107 -12.71 -5.45 4.89
C ASN A 107 -12.78 -5.07 3.40
N GLU A 108 -11.64 -4.77 2.80
CA GLU A 108 -11.48 -4.59 1.35
C GLU A 108 -11.03 -5.90 0.68
N THR A 109 -11.53 -6.16 -0.52
CA THR A 109 -11.05 -7.28 -1.34
C THR A 109 -10.03 -6.77 -2.35
N LEU A 110 -8.78 -7.16 -2.17
CA LEU A 110 -7.66 -6.79 -3.04
C LEU A 110 -7.19 -8.00 -3.85
N LYS A 111 -6.94 -7.78 -5.14
CA LYS A 111 -6.28 -8.78 -5.99
C LYS A 111 -4.79 -8.81 -5.69
N ILE A 112 -4.20 -10.01 -5.75
CA ILE A 112 -2.75 -10.17 -5.67
C ILE A 112 -2.22 -10.33 -7.10
N ALA A 113 -1.18 -9.58 -7.46
CA ALA A 113 -0.50 -9.73 -8.73
C ALA A 113 0.17 -11.12 -8.82
N ASP A 114 0.16 -11.74 -10.00
CA ASP A 114 0.73 -13.08 -10.21
C ASP A 114 2.23 -13.19 -9.86
N ASP A 115 2.95 -12.06 -9.93
CA ASP A 115 4.37 -11.93 -9.62
C ASP A 115 4.63 -11.22 -8.28
N ALA A 116 3.62 -11.10 -7.43
CA ALA A 116 3.78 -10.49 -6.11
C ALA A 116 4.79 -11.25 -5.26
N THR A 117 5.55 -10.50 -4.47
CA THR A 117 6.54 -11.05 -3.55
C THR A 117 5.92 -11.23 -2.16
N VAL A 118 6.27 -12.33 -1.49
CA VAL A 118 5.83 -12.61 -0.12
C VAL A 118 7.04 -12.83 0.77
N THR A 119 7.14 -12.04 1.83
CA THR A 119 8.19 -12.16 2.86
C THR A 119 7.54 -12.46 4.19
N VAL A 120 7.99 -13.52 4.85
CA VAL A 120 7.49 -13.97 6.15
C VAL A 120 8.62 -14.02 7.17
N GLN A 121 8.25 -13.90 8.44
CA GLN A 121 9.18 -13.92 9.58
C GLN A 121 9.05 -15.24 10.35
N ILE A 122 7.84 -15.82 10.38
CA ILE A 122 7.54 -17.04 11.13
C ILE A 122 6.38 -17.78 10.48
N TYR A 123 6.54 -19.09 10.32
CA TYR A 123 5.49 -20.00 9.87
C TYR A 123 5.87 -21.46 10.19
N ASP A 124 4.93 -22.38 10.01
CA ASP A 124 5.20 -23.81 10.13
C ASP A 124 5.85 -24.39 8.87
N ARG A 125 7.14 -24.73 8.99
CA ARG A 125 7.94 -25.32 7.91
C ARG A 125 7.79 -26.83 7.80
N THR A 126 7.52 -27.53 8.89
CA THR A 126 7.70 -28.99 8.98
C THR A 126 6.41 -29.74 9.29
N GLY A 127 5.36 -29.06 9.74
CA GLY A 127 4.16 -29.68 10.28
C GLY A 127 4.24 -29.99 11.79
N ASP A 128 5.35 -29.65 12.47
CA ASP A 128 5.52 -29.81 13.91
C ASP A 128 5.67 -28.44 14.58
N ILE A 129 4.70 -28.11 15.45
CA ILE A 129 4.69 -26.86 16.23
C ILE A 129 5.99 -26.60 17.01
N LYS A 130 6.75 -27.64 17.35
CA LYS A 130 8.02 -27.50 18.09
C LYS A 130 9.17 -26.96 17.24
N ASP A 131 9.06 -27.10 15.93
CA ASP A 131 10.08 -26.66 14.98
C ASP A 131 9.77 -25.25 14.44
N ILE A 132 8.65 -24.64 14.87
CA ILE A 132 8.31 -23.27 14.51
C ILE A 132 9.28 -22.32 15.20
N ASP A 133 10.05 -21.62 14.39
CA ASP A 133 10.99 -20.59 14.80
C ASP A 133 10.95 -19.37 13.86
N ILE A 134 11.46 -18.25 14.36
CA ILE A 134 11.58 -17.02 13.59
C ILE A 134 12.78 -17.15 12.65
N GLN A 135 12.54 -16.93 11.37
CA GLN A 135 13.57 -16.72 10.35
C GLN A 135 13.28 -15.38 9.69
N TRP A 136 14.14 -14.40 9.93
CA TRP A 136 13.89 -13.05 9.46
C TRP A 136 13.99 -12.96 7.94
N ASP A 137 13.02 -12.27 7.35
CA ASP A 137 12.93 -11.90 5.94
C ASP A 137 12.99 -13.09 4.97
N GLU A 138 12.28 -14.17 5.30
CA GLU A 138 12.21 -15.36 4.45
C GLU A 138 11.21 -15.14 3.31
N GLU A 139 11.71 -15.17 2.07
CA GLU A 139 10.87 -15.11 0.87
C GLU A 139 10.22 -16.47 0.59
N ILE A 140 8.90 -16.49 0.39
CA ILE A 140 8.13 -17.68 0.02
C ILE A 140 7.31 -17.42 -1.24
N SER A 141 6.90 -18.49 -1.94
CA SER A 141 6.00 -18.36 -3.09
C SER A 141 4.57 -18.02 -2.66
N LEU A 142 3.80 -17.40 -3.56
CA LEU A 142 2.36 -17.18 -3.37
C LEU A 142 1.59 -18.49 -3.09
N ASP A 143 1.91 -19.57 -3.81
CA ASP A 143 1.32 -20.89 -3.55
C ASP A 143 1.58 -21.37 -2.12
N LYS A 144 2.79 -21.16 -1.61
CA LYS A 144 3.13 -21.54 -0.24
C LYS A 144 2.40 -20.66 0.76
N PHE A 145 2.32 -19.37 0.50
CA PHE A 145 1.56 -18.44 1.33
C PHE A 145 0.08 -18.82 1.40
N ALA A 146 -0.53 -19.18 0.27
CA ALA A 146 -1.91 -19.66 0.20
C ALA A 146 -2.12 -20.99 0.95
N GLU A 147 -1.17 -21.93 0.85
CA GLU A 147 -1.19 -23.17 1.63
C GLU A 147 -1.18 -22.88 3.15
N LEU A 148 -0.28 -22.00 3.60
CA LEU A 148 -0.16 -21.63 5.01
C LEU A 148 -1.41 -20.91 5.54
N TYR A 149 -2.03 -20.06 4.72
CA TYR A 149 -3.30 -19.42 5.08
C TYR A 149 -4.47 -20.42 5.19
N GLY A 150 -4.44 -21.49 4.40
CA GLY A 150 -5.47 -22.53 4.42
C GLY A 150 -5.33 -23.55 5.56
N ASP A 151 -4.16 -23.66 6.19
CA ASP A 151 -3.89 -24.61 7.26
C ASP A 151 -3.61 -23.92 8.60
N THR A 152 -4.65 -23.83 9.43
CA THR A 152 -4.58 -23.22 10.77
C THR A 152 -4.22 -24.22 11.88
N THR A 153 -3.80 -25.45 11.54
CA THR A 153 -3.62 -26.54 12.52
C THR A 153 -2.55 -26.21 13.56
N ASN A 154 -1.39 -25.72 13.11
CA ASN A 154 -0.25 -25.41 13.97
C ASN A 154 -0.04 -23.90 14.16
N MET A 155 -0.41 -23.10 13.16
CA MET A 155 -0.28 -21.65 13.17
C MET A 155 -1.36 -21.05 12.27
N ASP A 156 -2.11 -20.10 12.80
CA ASP A 156 -3.06 -19.32 12.01
C ASP A 156 -2.37 -18.08 11.46
N MET A 157 -2.20 -18.00 10.14
CA MET A 157 -1.50 -16.88 9.50
C MET A 157 -2.29 -15.57 9.60
N SER A 158 -3.61 -15.61 9.82
CA SER A 158 -4.47 -14.42 9.89
C SER A 158 -4.26 -13.56 11.14
N VAL A 159 -3.65 -14.13 12.19
CA VAL A 159 -3.39 -13.41 13.45
C VAL A 159 -2.21 -12.44 13.36
N PHE A 160 -1.43 -12.52 12.28
CA PHE A 160 -0.31 -11.62 12.07
C PHE A 160 -0.77 -10.39 11.27
N PRO A 161 -0.23 -9.22 11.59
CA PRO A 161 -0.34 -8.06 10.73
C PRO A 161 0.64 -8.15 9.55
N TYR A 162 0.31 -7.45 8.46
CA TYR A 162 1.07 -7.43 7.22
C TYR A 162 1.22 -6.00 6.72
N HIS A 163 2.38 -5.68 6.14
CA HIS A 163 2.52 -4.52 5.27
C HIS A 163 2.29 -4.93 3.82
N LEU A 164 1.39 -4.22 3.15
CA LEU A 164 1.10 -4.38 1.73
C LEU A 164 1.73 -3.23 0.95
N THR A 165 2.28 -3.55 -0.22
CA THR A 165 2.48 -2.58 -1.30
C THR A 165 1.44 -2.85 -2.36
N ILE A 166 0.66 -1.83 -2.71
CA ILE A 166 -0.43 -1.91 -3.68
C ILE A 166 -0.11 -0.98 -4.84
N GLU A 167 0.03 -1.53 -6.04
CA GLU A 167 0.29 -0.79 -7.26
C GLU A 167 -0.90 -0.89 -8.20
N ASN A 168 -1.46 0.26 -8.60
CA ASN A 168 -2.63 0.34 -9.48
C ASN A 168 -3.84 -0.51 -9.02
N GLY A 169 -3.99 -0.73 -7.71
CA GLY A 169 -5.07 -1.52 -7.11
C GLY A 169 -4.80 -3.02 -6.99
N GLU A 170 -3.58 -3.49 -7.30
CA GLU A 170 -3.16 -4.88 -7.11
C GLU A 170 -2.02 -4.95 -6.10
N VAL A 171 -2.06 -5.94 -5.21
CA VAL A 171 -1.01 -6.18 -4.22
C VAL A 171 0.20 -6.76 -4.93
N THR A 172 1.34 -6.07 -4.85
CA THR A 172 2.62 -6.49 -5.45
C THR A 172 3.64 -6.96 -4.41
N GLN A 173 3.43 -6.63 -3.14
CA GLN A 173 4.28 -7.08 -2.04
C GLN A 173 3.46 -7.32 -0.78
N ILE A 174 3.76 -8.43 -0.10
CA ILE A 174 3.18 -8.83 1.18
C ILE A 174 4.34 -9.09 2.14
N VAL A 175 4.41 -8.36 3.25
CA VAL A 175 5.43 -8.54 4.29
C VAL A 175 4.78 -8.80 5.63
N GLN A 176 4.88 -10.02 6.14
CA GLN A 176 4.43 -10.36 7.49
C GLN A 176 5.21 -9.54 8.53
N GLN A 177 4.51 -9.00 9.51
CA GLN A 177 5.10 -8.39 10.69
C GLN A 177 5.07 -9.38 11.86
N TYR A 178 6.19 -9.50 12.57
CA TYR A 178 6.26 -10.27 13.79
C TYR A 178 6.01 -9.36 15.00
N ILE A 179 5.04 -9.75 15.82
CA ILE A 179 4.77 -9.14 17.11
C ILE A 179 5.32 -10.06 18.21
N PRO A 180 6.28 -9.60 19.05
CA PRO A 180 6.90 -10.39 20.13
C PRO A 180 5.97 -10.95 21.19
#